data_AF-A0AA40EJB6-F1
#
_entry.id   AF-A0AA40EJB6-F1
#
_cell.length_a   1.000
_cell.length_b   1.000
_cell.length_c   1.000
_cell.angle_alpha   90.00
_cell.angle_beta   90.00
_cell.angle_gamma   90.00
#
_symmetry.space_group_name_H-M   'P 1'
#
loop_
_entity.id
_entity.type
_entity.pdbx_description
1 polymer ?
#
loop_
_entity_poly.entity_id
_entity_poly.type
_entity_poly.pdbx_seq_one_letter_code
_entity_poly.pdbx_strand_id
1 'polypeptide(L)'
;MGHKVKETPETSADGGSGISLASRLFSKIPTTIPIQISLNSPFWTFIEWIYALPPVPPRTRDPSCPMQVICVGLPRSGTESLQQALLHLSYTHTYHGWDIVYDSPSPAPQWVHLARERFYRGRTLIASDFDAVLGHCMAVTDAAASVFAADLIAAYPEAKVVLNTRADEKGWRRSLDKTLIRANRSWGFWVAGWLDRECFWAWHVYERFLWPVLFRCGDGDMKRAVGGNAGWVRREHHAMIRGLVPPERLLEWDISDGWEPLCKFLGKPVPDVPFPHANAATGGWKEREEQCNRRWVNGAFLNLIVGILLMVGGWC
;
A
#
# COMPACT_ATOMS: atom_id res chain seq x y z
N MET A 1 60.42 -28.75 -37.09
CA MET A 1 60.06 -27.83 -38.19
C MET A 1 58.58 -28.00 -38.48
N GLY A 2 57.79 -26.95 -38.22
CA GLY A 2 56.45 -26.70 -38.76
C GLY A 2 55.31 -27.70 -38.48
N HIS A 3 54.40 -27.35 -37.56
CA HIS A 3 52.98 -27.64 -37.77
C HIS A 3 52.11 -26.48 -37.25
N LYS A 4 51.21 -26.03 -38.15
CA LYS A 4 50.31 -24.87 -38.08
C LYS A 4 49.43 -24.84 -36.83
N VAL A 5 49.40 -23.69 -36.15
CA VAL A 5 48.28 -23.28 -35.30
C VAL A 5 47.47 -22.22 -36.06
N LYS A 6 46.18 -22.49 -36.23
CA LYS A 6 45.19 -21.58 -36.82
C LYS A 6 44.95 -20.40 -35.87
N GLU A 7 44.94 -19.21 -36.45
CA GLU A 7 44.45 -17.98 -35.82
C GLU A 7 42.98 -18.12 -35.40
N THR A 8 42.67 -17.62 -34.20
CA THR A 8 41.32 -17.17 -33.83
C THR A 8 41.45 -15.71 -33.41
N PRO A 9 40.70 -14.77 -34.01
CA PRO A 9 40.70 -13.40 -33.55
C PRO A 9 39.79 -13.24 -32.32
N GLU A 10 40.27 -12.41 -31.40
CA GLU A 10 39.53 -11.87 -30.26
C GLU A 10 38.18 -11.27 -30.70
N THR A 11 37.10 -11.65 -30.02
CA THR A 11 35.82 -10.98 -30.13
C THR A 11 35.68 -9.97 -29.00
N SER A 12 35.79 -8.69 -29.34
CA SER A 12 35.19 -7.59 -28.59
C SER A 12 34.12 -6.97 -29.48
N ALA A 13 32.87 -6.97 -29.05
CA ALA A 13 31.83 -5.99 -29.41
C ALA A 13 30.47 -6.38 -28.80
N ASP A 14 30.08 -5.57 -27.82
CA ASP A 14 28.76 -4.92 -27.77
C ASP A 14 27.49 -5.80 -27.65
N GLY A 15 27.20 -6.22 -26.41
CA GLY A 15 25.89 -6.74 -26.00
C GLY A 15 24.92 -5.60 -25.68
N GLY A 16 24.52 -4.84 -26.70
CA GLY A 16 23.49 -3.80 -26.60
C GLY A 16 22.13 -4.39 -26.24
N SER A 17 21.71 -4.23 -24.99
CA SER A 17 20.40 -4.65 -24.49
C SER A 17 19.25 -4.05 -25.32
N GLY A 18 18.43 -4.93 -25.88
CA GLY A 18 17.24 -4.61 -26.67
C GLY A 18 16.13 -3.98 -25.83
N ILE A 19 16.26 -2.69 -25.55
CA ILE A 19 15.15 -1.86 -25.09
C ILE A 19 14.37 -1.46 -26.35
N SER A 20 13.25 -2.15 -26.59
CA SER A 20 12.32 -1.93 -27.72
C SER A 20 12.08 -0.44 -27.97
N LEU A 21 12.07 -0.01 -29.24
CA LEU A 21 11.82 1.37 -29.65
C LEU A 21 10.54 1.96 -29.02
N ALA A 22 9.53 1.10 -28.81
CA ALA A 22 8.30 1.42 -28.09
C ALA A 22 8.60 1.88 -26.65
N SER A 23 9.42 1.16 -25.90
CA SER A 23 9.78 1.51 -24.52
C SER A 23 10.59 2.82 -24.40
N ARG A 24 11.31 3.23 -25.46
CA ARG A 24 11.99 4.54 -25.53
C ARG A 24 11.05 5.68 -25.92
N LEU A 25 10.00 5.40 -26.69
CA LEU A 25 8.97 6.36 -27.06
C LEU A 25 8.02 6.63 -25.89
N PHE A 26 7.65 5.59 -25.12
CA PHE A 26 6.74 5.71 -23.98
C PHE A 26 7.39 6.31 -22.73
N SER A 27 8.72 6.25 -22.57
CA SER A 27 9.41 6.88 -21.43
C SER A 27 9.45 8.41 -21.48
N LYS A 28 9.06 9.01 -22.61
CA LYS A 28 9.04 10.46 -22.85
C LYS A 28 7.66 11.10 -22.73
N ILE A 29 6.60 10.32 -22.53
CA ILE A 29 5.27 10.88 -22.26
C ILE A 29 5.26 11.33 -20.79
N PRO A 30 5.05 12.63 -20.50
CA PRO A 30 4.92 13.07 -19.13
C PRO A 30 3.76 12.31 -18.47
N THR A 31 4.03 11.62 -17.36
CA THR A 31 3.04 10.84 -16.61
C THR A 31 2.01 11.72 -15.90
N THR A 32 2.16 13.04 -15.98
CA THR A 32 1.29 14.04 -15.36
C THR A 32 1.10 15.24 -16.31
N ILE A 33 -0.13 15.46 -16.77
CA ILE A 33 -0.55 16.75 -17.32
C ILE A 33 -0.79 17.68 -16.11
N PRO A 34 -0.22 18.90 -16.06
CA PRO A 34 -0.18 19.74 -14.87
C PRO A 34 -1.49 20.52 -14.71
N ILE A 35 -2.60 19.82 -14.54
CA ILE A 35 -3.80 20.39 -13.94
C ILE A 35 -3.94 19.72 -12.59
N GLN A 36 -3.38 20.31 -11.53
CA GLN A 36 -3.57 19.84 -10.16
C GLN A 36 -5.01 20.16 -9.71
N ILE A 37 -5.95 19.37 -10.20
CA ILE A 37 -7.34 19.40 -9.75
C ILE A 37 -7.37 18.78 -8.35
N SER A 38 -7.81 19.55 -7.36
CA SER A 38 -7.99 19.07 -5.98
C SER A 38 -8.82 17.79 -5.94
N LEU A 39 -8.39 16.78 -5.17
CA LEU A 39 -9.11 15.51 -5.00
C LEU A 39 -10.45 15.65 -4.25
N ASN A 40 -10.77 16.84 -3.73
CA ASN A 40 -12.09 17.18 -3.17
C ASN A 40 -12.99 17.96 -4.17
N SER A 41 -12.58 18.08 -5.44
CA SER A 41 -13.35 18.80 -6.45
C SER A 41 -14.54 17.99 -7.01
N PRO A 42 -15.56 18.67 -7.58
CA PRO A 42 -16.66 18.01 -8.29
C PRO A 42 -16.20 17.11 -9.45
N PHE A 43 -15.07 17.42 -10.08
CA PHE A 43 -14.49 16.60 -11.13
C PHE A 43 -14.18 15.18 -10.63
N TRP A 44 -13.49 15.05 -9.49
CA TRP A 44 -13.18 13.73 -8.94
C TRP A 44 -14.40 13.01 -8.40
N THR A 45 -15.38 13.73 -7.85
CA THR A 45 -16.68 13.14 -7.49
C THR A 45 -17.39 12.55 -8.71
N PHE A 46 -17.35 13.23 -9.85
CA PHE A 46 -17.91 12.72 -11.11
C PHE A 46 -17.15 11.49 -11.63
N ILE A 47 -15.82 11.51 -11.61
CA ILE A 47 -15.01 10.33 -11.99
C ILE A 47 -15.31 9.14 -11.06
N GLU A 48 -15.39 9.36 -9.75
CA GLU A 48 -15.74 8.31 -8.78
C GLU A 48 -17.12 7.71 -9.03
N TRP A 49 -18.09 8.51 -9.48
CA TRP A 49 -19.41 8.04 -9.89
C TRP A 49 -19.33 7.13 -11.11
N ILE A 50 -18.52 7.45 -12.12
CA ILE A 50 -18.27 6.58 -13.28
C ILE A 50 -17.72 5.22 -12.83
N TYR A 51 -16.76 5.22 -11.89
CA TYR A 51 -16.11 4.01 -11.39
C TYR A 51 -16.79 3.39 -10.14
N ALA A 52 -18.01 3.79 -9.79
CA ALA A 52 -18.71 3.35 -8.57
C ALA A 52 -18.75 1.81 -8.36
N LEU A 53 -18.19 1.33 -7.25
CA LEU A 53 -18.28 -0.08 -6.84
C LEU A 53 -19.56 -0.33 -6.02
N PRO A 54 -20.00 -1.61 -5.88
CA PRO A 54 -21.04 -1.96 -4.93
C PRO A 54 -20.70 -1.43 -3.53
N PRO A 55 -21.64 -0.78 -2.82
CA PRO A 55 -21.36 -0.20 -1.52
C PRO A 55 -21.04 -1.30 -0.51
N VAL A 56 -19.97 -1.10 0.28
CA VAL A 56 -19.72 -1.87 1.50
C VAL A 56 -20.58 -1.27 2.61
N PRO A 57 -21.52 -2.00 3.21
CA PRO A 57 -22.31 -1.49 4.33
C PRO A 57 -21.38 -1.04 5.47
N PRO A 58 -21.62 0.13 6.08
CA PRO A 58 -20.83 0.56 7.22
C PRO A 58 -21.02 -0.44 8.36
N ARG A 59 -19.91 -0.83 8.99
CA ARG A 59 -19.92 -1.73 10.14
C ARG A 59 -20.07 -0.93 11.43
N THR A 60 -20.59 -1.59 12.45
CA THR A 60 -20.52 -1.13 13.85
C THR A 60 -19.62 -2.09 14.60
N ARG A 61 -18.81 -1.57 15.53
CA ARG A 61 -17.96 -2.42 16.36
C ARG A 61 -18.79 -3.19 17.38
N ASP A 62 -18.61 -4.50 17.39
CA ASP A 62 -19.13 -5.36 18.44
C ASP A 62 -18.30 -5.15 19.72
N PRO A 63 -18.92 -4.90 20.89
CA PRO A 63 -18.21 -4.80 22.17
C PRO A 63 -17.34 -6.01 22.52
N SER A 64 -17.68 -7.20 22.01
CA SER A 64 -16.88 -8.42 22.15
C SER A 64 -15.63 -8.46 21.27
N CYS A 65 -15.53 -7.57 20.28
CA CYS A 65 -14.43 -7.42 19.34
C CYS A 65 -13.84 -5.98 19.39
N PRO A 66 -13.32 -5.53 20.55
CA PRO A 66 -12.75 -4.19 20.67
C PRO A 66 -11.48 -4.06 19.80
N MET A 67 -11.15 -2.84 19.40
CA MET A 67 -9.82 -2.55 18.86
C MET A 67 -8.79 -2.70 20.00
N GLN A 68 -7.83 -3.61 19.84
CA GLN A 68 -6.85 -3.96 20.87
C GLN A 68 -5.43 -3.55 20.50
N VAL A 69 -5.06 -3.60 19.21
CA VAL A 69 -3.67 -3.33 18.78
C VAL A 69 -3.63 -2.46 17.52
N ILE A 70 -2.88 -1.37 17.57
CA ILE A 70 -2.66 -0.48 16.42
C ILE A 70 -1.17 -0.51 16.06
N CYS A 71 -0.85 -1.08 14.91
CA CYS A 71 0.54 -1.19 14.44
C CYS A 71 0.86 -0.07 13.45
N VAL A 72 1.40 1.02 13.96
CA VAL A 72 1.54 2.31 13.25
C VAL A 72 2.81 2.43 12.42
N GLY A 73 3.63 1.38 12.31
CA GLY A 73 4.86 1.41 11.52
C GLY A 73 4.61 1.71 10.04
N LEU A 74 5.55 2.43 9.43
CA LEU A 74 5.49 2.77 8.00
C LEU A 74 5.43 1.51 7.11
N PRO A 75 4.88 1.58 5.88
CA PRO A 75 4.90 0.44 4.99
C PRO A 75 6.33 -0.09 4.79
N ARG A 76 6.44 -1.40 4.58
CA ARG A 76 7.72 -2.12 4.39
C ARG A 76 8.59 -2.27 5.65
N SER A 77 8.01 -2.08 6.83
CA SER A 77 8.64 -2.31 8.15
C SER A 77 8.11 -3.58 8.85
N GLY A 78 7.79 -4.63 8.08
CA GLY A 78 7.28 -5.90 8.62
C GLY A 78 5.78 -5.94 8.91
N THR A 79 4.99 -5.07 8.26
CA THR A 79 3.55 -4.93 8.51
C THR A 79 2.75 -6.22 8.27
N GLU A 80 2.99 -6.93 7.16
CA GLU A 80 2.32 -8.22 6.89
C GLU A 80 2.80 -9.33 7.84
N SER A 81 4.10 -9.39 8.14
CA SER A 81 4.62 -10.31 9.16
C SER A 81 3.95 -10.11 10.51
N LEU A 82 3.77 -8.85 10.92
CA LEU A 82 3.09 -8.49 12.16
C LEU A 82 1.59 -8.82 12.11
N GLN A 83 0.93 -8.62 10.96
CA GLN A 83 -0.44 -9.08 10.74
C GLN A 83 -0.56 -10.60 11.00
N GLN A 84 0.30 -11.40 10.37
CA GLN A 84 0.30 -12.85 10.56
C GLN A 84 0.62 -13.24 12.01
N ALA A 85 1.54 -12.54 12.66
CA ALA A 85 1.87 -12.78 14.06
C ALA A 85 0.66 -12.54 14.97
N LEU A 86 -0.09 -11.46 14.76
CA LEU A 86 -1.31 -11.16 15.53
C LEU A 86 -2.41 -12.21 15.26
N LEU A 87 -2.57 -12.68 14.02
CA LEU A 87 -3.49 -13.78 13.72
C LEU A 87 -3.13 -15.07 14.50
N HIS A 88 -1.84 -15.41 14.59
CA HIS A 88 -1.35 -16.53 15.43
C HIS A 88 -1.63 -16.32 16.92
N LEU A 89 -1.62 -15.08 17.41
CA LEU A 89 -1.96 -14.74 18.81
C LEU A 89 -3.48 -14.66 19.07
N SER A 90 -4.28 -15.20 18.15
CA SER A 90 -5.74 -15.31 18.22
C SER A 90 -6.46 -13.96 18.20
N TYR A 91 -5.89 -12.94 17.54
CA TYR A 91 -6.66 -11.77 17.15
C TYR A 91 -7.50 -12.13 15.93
N THR A 92 -8.83 -12.21 16.09
CA THR A 92 -9.76 -12.80 15.10
C THR A 92 -9.58 -12.25 13.69
N HIS A 93 -9.40 -10.93 13.57
CA HIS A 93 -9.04 -10.31 12.31
C HIS A 93 -8.08 -9.15 12.56
N THR A 94 -6.98 -9.15 11.80
CA THR A 94 -5.98 -8.07 11.80
C THR A 94 -5.95 -7.44 10.43
N TYR A 95 -6.40 -6.19 10.34
CA TYR A 95 -6.50 -5.46 9.08
C TYR A 95 -5.11 -5.06 8.56
N HIS A 96 -4.91 -5.15 7.26
CA HIS A 96 -3.68 -4.79 6.54
C HIS A 96 -4.04 -4.04 5.25
N GLY A 97 -3.04 -3.43 4.61
CA GLY A 97 -3.22 -2.79 3.30
C GLY A 97 -3.68 -3.76 2.19
N TRP A 98 -3.55 -5.06 2.42
CA TRP A 98 -4.04 -6.06 1.47
C TRP A 98 -5.56 -6.17 1.48
N ASP A 99 -6.22 -5.95 2.62
CA ASP A 99 -7.67 -5.98 2.73
C ASP A 99 -8.32 -4.84 1.91
N ILE A 100 -7.62 -3.69 1.76
CA ILE A 100 -8.05 -2.62 0.85
C ILE A 100 -8.15 -3.09 -0.61
N VAL A 101 -7.27 -4.01 -1.01
CA VAL A 101 -7.09 -4.46 -2.38
C VAL A 101 -7.90 -5.73 -2.68
N TYR A 102 -7.98 -6.66 -1.73
CA TYR A 102 -8.51 -8.00 -1.97
C TYR A 102 -9.92 -8.25 -1.43
N ASP A 103 -10.39 -7.44 -0.47
CA ASP A 103 -11.75 -7.60 0.03
C ASP A 103 -12.77 -7.35 -1.09
N SER A 104 -13.85 -8.12 -1.02
CA SER A 104 -14.97 -8.02 -1.95
C SER A 104 -16.28 -7.96 -1.16
N PRO A 105 -17.05 -6.85 -1.24
CA PRO A 105 -16.76 -5.63 -2.00
C PRO A 105 -15.55 -4.84 -1.45
N SER A 106 -14.84 -4.12 -2.33
CA SER A 106 -13.61 -3.38 -1.95
C SER A 106 -13.94 -2.20 -1.02
N PRO A 107 -13.21 -2.04 0.11
CA PRO A 107 -13.37 -0.92 1.03
C PRO A 107 -12.60 0.33 0.60
N ALA A 108 -11.90 0.32 -0.55
CA ALA A 108 -11.14 1.46 -1.06
C ALA A 108 -11.97 2.76 -1.13
N PRO A 109 -13.25 2.77 -1.56
CA PRO A 109 -14.08 3.98 -1.51
C PRO A 109 -14.27 4.56 -0.09
N GLN A 110 -14.41 3.70 0.93
CA GLN A 110 -14.56 4.13 2.31
C GLN A 110 -13.28 4.78 2.84
N TRP A 111 -12.11 4.23 2.51
CA TRP A 111 -10.81 4.81 2.86
C TRP A 111 -10.56 6.15 2.14
N VAL A 112 -10.95 6.26 0.86
CA VAL A 112 -10.90 7.53 0.12
C VAL A 112 -11.80 8.58 0.78
N HIS A 113 -13.00 8.19 1.21
CA HIS A 113 -13.90 9.08 1.94
C HIS A 113 -13.27 9.56 3.25
N LEU A 114 -12.74 8.67 4.10
CA LEU A 114 -12.06 9.04 5.34
C LEU A 114 -10.86 9.97 5.10
N ALA A 115 -10.03 9.66 4.09
CA ALA A 115 -8.89 10.49 3.74
C ALA A 115 -9.31 11.89 3.25
N ARG A 116 -10.39 11.97 2.46
CA ARG A 116 -10.96 13.25 2.02
C ARG A 116 -11.49 14.07 3.19
N GLU A 117 -12.30 13.47 4.06
CA GLU A 117 -12.81 14.12 5.27
C GLU A 117 -11.67 14.67 6.13
N ARG A 118 -10.66 13.84 6.40
CA ARG A 118 -9.57 14.17 7.31
C ARG A 118 -8.58 15.18 6.75
N PHE A 119 -8.13 15.01 5.51
CA PHE A 119 -6.99 15.76 4.95
C PHE A 119 -7.39 16.91 4.03
N TYR A 120 -8.64 16.93 3.53
CA TYR A 120 -9.12 18.00 2.65
C TYR A 120 -10.21 18.85 3.30
N ARG A 121 -11.02 18.27 4.18
CA ARG A 121 -12.10 18.99 4.88
C ARG A 121 -11.76 19.32 6.33
N GLY A 122 -10.65 18.80 6.84
CA GLY A 122 -10.17 19.07 8.20
C GLY A 122 -11.04 18.46 9.29
N ARG A 123 -11.87 17.45 8.96
CA ARG A 123 -12.73 16.80 9.94
C ARG A 123 -11.89 15.93 10.87
N THR A 124 -12.08 16.09 12.18
CA THR A 124 -11.57 15.15 13.18
C THR A 124 -12.33 13.83 13.07
N LEU A 125 -11.60 12.75 12.87
CA LEU A 125 -12.18 11.40 12.81
C LEU A 125 -12.34 10.84 14.24
N ILE A 126 -13.42 10.11 14.47
CA ILE A 126 -13.73 9.44 15.74
C ILE A 126 -13.84 7.93 15.54
N ALA A 127 -13.96 7.17 16.63
CA ALA A 127 -13.98 5.69 16.57
C ALA A 127 -15.04 5.15 15.60
N SER A 128 -16.25 5.72 15.59
CA SER A 128 -17.33 5.28 14.70
C SER A 128 -17.01 5.46 13.20
N ASP A 129 -16.18 6.44 12.85
CA ASP A 129 -15.72 6.62 11.46
C ASP A 129 -14.83 5.46 11.02
N PHE A 130 -13.92 5.05 11.89
CA PHE A 130 -13.04 3.91 11.64
C PHE A 130 -13.79 2.59 11.73
N ASP A 131 -14.74 2.45 12.66
CA ASP A 131 -15.56 1.25 12.83
C ASP A 131 -16.41 0.94 11.61
N ALA A 132 -16.82 1.95 10.85
CA ALA A 132 -17.51 1.76 9.57
C ALA A 132 -16.73 0.84 8.60
N VAL A 133 -15.40 0.79 8.74
CA VAL A 133 -14.51 -0.09 7.96
C VAL A 133 -13.95 -1.23 8.82
N LEU A 134 -13.40 -0.88 9.98
CA LEU A 134 -12.61 -1.75 10.87
C LEU A 134 -13.42 -2.40 12.01
N GLY A 135 -14.75 -2.26 12.04
CA GLY A 135 -15.57 -2.70 13.18
C GLY A 135 -15.51 -4.19 13.50
N HIS A 136 -15.00 -5.00 12.56
CA HIS A 136 -14.79 -6.44 12.70
C HIS A 136 -13.33 -6.83 13.02
N CYS A 137 -12.42 -5.85 13.07
CA CYS A 137 -10.99 -6.06 13.25
C CYS A 137 -10.59 -5.74 14.69
N MET A 138 -9.79 -6.61 15.30
CA MET A 138 -9.21 -6.39 16.63
C MET A 138 -7.86 -5.68 16.56
N ALA A 139 -7.23 -5.68 15.39
CA ALA A 139 -5.98 -5.01 15.17
C ALA A 139 -5.91 -4.43 13.75
N VAL A 140 -5.05 -3.43 13.56
CA VAL A 140 -4.85 -2.75 12.27
C VAL A 140 -3.37 -2.46 12.03
N THR A 141 -2.93 -2.63 10.80
CA THR A 141 -1.54 -2.50 10.35
C THR A 141 -1.44 -1.73 9.02
N ASP A 142 -0.22 -1.42 8.60
CA ASP A 142 0.10 -0.93 7.26
C ASP A 142 -0.57 0.41 6.89
N ALA A 143 -1.12 0.57 5.68
CA ALA A 143 -1.60 1.85 5.15
C ALA A 143 -2.62 2.54 6.07
N ALA A 144 -3.62 1.79 6.53
CA ALA A 144 -4.65 2.29 7.43
C ALA A 144 -4.03 2.81 8.73
N ALA A 145 -3.19 2.01 9.38
CA ALA A 145 -2.57 2.35 10.65
C ALA A 145 -1.52 3.46 10.55
N SER A 146 -0.73 3.50 9.48
CA SER A 146 0.36 4.46 9.32
C SER A 146 -0.11 5.83 8.84
N VAL A 147 -1.07 5.90 7.92
CA VAL A 147 -1.60 7.18 7.40
C VAL A 147 -2.46 7.89 8.43
N PHE A 148 -3.29 7.15 9.15
CA PHE A 148 -4.21 7.67 10.16
C PHE A 148 -3.72 7.46 11.59
N ALA A 149 -2.40 7.31 11.80
CA ALA A 149 -1.85 6.90 13.09
C ALA A 149 -2.32 7.77 14.26
N ALA A 150 -2.23 9.10 14.13
CA ALA A 150 -2.67 10.02 15.17
C ALA A 150 -4.18 9.92 15.45
N ASP A 151 -4.98 9.81 14.38
CA ASP A 151 -6.44 9.72 14.49
C ASP A 151 -6.89 8.39 15.12
N LEU A 152 -6.26 7.28 14.73
CA LEU A 152 -6.53 5.95 15.32
C LEU A 152 -6.11 5.87 16.78
N ILE A 153 -4.94 6.42 17.12
CA ILE A 153 -4.44 6.45 18.51
C ILE A 153 -5.39 7.25 19.41
N ALA A 154 -5.93 8.37 18.91
CA ALA A 154 -6.91 9.18 19.63
C ALA A 154 -8.28 8.51 19.71
N ALA A 155 -8.72 7.85 18.64
CA ALA A 155 -10.02 7.18 18.57
C ALA A 155 -10.12 5.93 19.47
N TYR A 156 -9.00 5.24 19.70
CA TYR A 156 -8.95 4.02 20.52
C TYR A 156 -7.90 4.16 21.65
N PRO A 157 -8.22 4.89 22.73
CA PRO A 157 -7.26 5.17 23.81
C PRO A 157 -6.81 3.91 24.57
N GLU A 158 -7.65 2.88 24.62
CA GLU A 158 -7.36 1.61 25.31
C GLU A 158 -6.49 0.65 24.47
N ALA A 159 -6.39 0.86 23.16
CA ALA A 159 -5.64 -0.03 22.29
C ALA A 159 -4.13 0.15 22.50
N LYS A 160 -3.40 -0.96 22.60
CA LYS A 160 -1.94 -0.96 22.61
C LYS A 160 -1.40 -0.52 21.27
N VAL A 161 -0.30 0.21 21.26
CA VAL A 161 0.32 0.73 20.04
C VAL A 161 1.66 0.05 19.82
N VAL A 162 1.85 -0.50 18.62
CA VAL A 162 3.13 -1.07 18.19
C VAL A 162 3.71 -0.16 17.10
N LEU A 163 4.81 0.51 17.40
CA LEU A 163 5.62 1.19 16.39
C LEU A 163 6.60 0.16 15.81
N ASN A 164 6.17 -0.56 14.79
CA ASN A 164 7.03 -1.51 14.10
C ASN A 164 8.02 -0.79 13.18
N THR A 165 9.29 -1.22 13.21
CA THR A 165 10.39 -0.57 12.51
C THR A 165 11.21 -1.56 11.69
N ARG A 166 12.15 -1.00 10.91
CA ARG A 166 13.21 -1.75 10.24
C ARG A 166 14.52 -1.00 10.41
N ALA A 167 15.44 -1.57 11.18
CA ALA A 167 16.70 -0.96 11.58
C ALA A 167 17.59 -0.62 10.36
N ASP A 168 17.66 -1.52 9.37
CA ASP A 168 18.33 -1.24 8.09
C ASP A 168 17.53 -0.24 7.25
N GLU A 169 17.79 1.05 7.45
CA GLU A 169 17.16 2.13 6.69
C GLU A 169 17.42 2.00 5.19
N LYS A 170 18.62 1.63 4.78
CA LYS A 170 18.95 1.48 3.35
C LYS A 170 18.14 0.33 2.75
N GLY A 171 18.02 -0.78 3.46
CA GLY A 171 17.19 -1.92 3.08
C GLY A 171 15.70 -1.58 3.03
N TRP A 172 15.20 -0.81 4.00
CA TRP A 172 13.83 -0.30 3.99
C TRP A 172 13.56 0.57 2.76
N ARG A 173 14.42 1.55 2.46
CA ARG A 173 14.31 2.40 1.26
C ARG A 173 14.37 1.59 -0.04
N ARG A 174 15.29 0.62 -0.15
CA ARG A 174 15.33 -0.31 -1.29
C ARG A 174 14.02 -1.12 -1.42
N SER A 175 13.38 -1.47 -0.30
CA SER A 175 12.10 -2.15 -0.35
C SER A 175 10.98 -1.23 -0.84
N LEU A 176 10.95 0.05 -0.44
CA LEU A 176 9.99 1.02 -0.97
C LEU A 176 10.14 1.18 -2.49
N ASP A 177 11.38 1.25 -2.97
CA ASP A 177 11.68 1.36 -4.41
C ASP A 177 11.14 0.16 -5.20
N LYS A 178 11.42 -1.06 -4.73
CA LYS A 178 11.00 -2.30 -5.41
C LYS A 178 9.49 -2.59 -5.37
N THR A 179 8.74 -1.90 -4.51
CA THR A 179 7.32 -2.19 -4.24
C THR A 179 6.46 -0.98 -4.59
N LEU A 180 6.32 -0.03 -3.67
CA LEU A 180 5.44 1.15 -3.81
C LEU A 180 5.85 2.02 -5.01
N ILE A 181 7.14 2.37 -5.15
CA ILE A 181 7.60 3.21 -6.27
C ILE A 181 7.46 2.47 -7.60
N ARG A 182 7.74 1.16 -7.62
CA ARG A 182 7.57 0.34 -8.81
C ARG A 182 6.11 0.29 -9.26
N ALA A 183 5.16 0.16 -8.33
CA ALA A 183 3.73 0.19 -8.61
C ALA A 183 3.29 1.57 -9.13
N ASN A 184 3.67 2.66 -8.45
CA ASN A 184 3.39 4.04 -8.88
C ASN A 184 3.92 4.36 -10.29
N ARG A 185 5.08 3.80 -10.66
CA ARG A 185 5.68 4.01 -12.00
C ARG A 185 5.24 2.97 -13.04
N SER A 186 4.36 2.05 -12.69
CA SER A 186 3.88 1.03 -13.61
C SER A 186 2.86 1.63 -14.57
N TRP A 187 3.27 1.88 -15.82
CA TRP A 187 2.37 2.33 -16.88
C TRP A 187 1.22 1.35 -17.11
N GLY A 188 1.49 0.05 -17.06
CA GLY A 188 0.46 -0.97 -17.23
C GLY A 188 -0.61 -0.90 -16.13
N PHE A 189 -0.18 -0.71 -14.88
CA PHE A 189 -1.11 -0.54 -13.76
C PHE A 189 -1.92 0.76 -13.88
N TRP A 190 -1.25 1.85 -14.28
CA TRP A 190 -1.92 3.13 -14.54
C TRP A 190 -2.99 3.01 -15.64
N VAL A 191 -2.67 2.40 -16.80
CA VAL A 191 -3.63 2.17 -17.89
C VAL A 191 -4.77 1.25 -17.43
N ALA A 192 -4.47 0.15 -16.75
CA ALA A 192 -5.49 -0.75 -16.23
C ALA A 192 -6.46 -0.04 -15.27
N GLY A 193 -5.97 0.93 -14.48
CA GLY A 193 -6.79 1.76 -13.62
C GLY A 193 -7.79 2.66 -14.35
N TRP A 194 -7.62 2.92 -15.64
CA TRP A 194 -8.61 3.61 -16.46
C TRP A 194 -9.65 2.67 -17.09
N LEU A 195 -9.33 1.37 -17.19
CA LEU A 195 -10.16 0.39 -17.91
C LEU A 195 -10.88 -0.58 -16.99
N ASP A 196 -10.49 -0.67 -15.72
CA ASP A 196 -11.08 -1.56 -14.72
C ASP A 196 -11.42 -0.79 -13.44
N ARG A 197 -12.64 -1.01 -12.92
CA ARG A 197 -13.17 -0.21 -11.80
C ARG A 197 -12.52 -0.56 -10.47
N GLU A 198 -12.16 -1.80 -10.23
CA GLU A 198 -11.46 -2.17 -9.00
C GLU A 198 -10.02 -1.67 -9.02
N CYS A 199 -9.36 -1.78 -10.17
CA CYS A 199 -8.04 -1.22 -10.42
C CYS A 199 -8.02 0.30 -10.26
N PHE A 200 -9.05 1.00 -10.76
CA PHE A 200 -9.24 2.43 -10.55
C PHE A 200 -9.21 2.75 -9.05
N TRP A 201 -10.04 2.08 -8.24
CA TRP A 201 -10.13 2.37 -6.82
C TRP A 201 -8.87 1.98 -6.04
N ALA A 202 -8.20 0.89 -6.42
CA ALA A 202 -6.91 0.52 -5.84
C ALA A 202 -5.82 1.57 -6.12
N TRP A 203 -5.74 2.08 -7.35
CA TRP A 203 -4.86 3.20 -7.68
C TRP A 203 -5.29 4.47 -6.94
N HIS A 204 -6.58 4.78 -6.93
CA HIS A 204 -7.11 6.01 -6.37
C HIS A 204 -6.85 6.13 -4.87
N VAL A 205 -7.13 5.06 -4.11
CA VAL A 205 -6.87 5.04 -2.67
C VAL A 205 -5.39 5.16 -2.36
N TYR A 206 -4.52 4.42 -3.05
CA TYR A 206 -3.09 4.39 -2.72
C TYR A 206 -2.29 5.55 -3.32
N GLU A 207 -2.37 5.73 -4.63
CA GLU A 207 -1.48 6.61 -5.40
C GLU A 207 -1.99 8.06 -5.47
N ARG A 208 -3.23 8.33 -5.07
CA ARG A 208 -3.78 9.70 -5.00
C ARG A 208 -4.07 10.15 -3.56
N PHE A 209 -4.51 9.26 -2.68
CA PHE A 209 -4.81 9.61 -1.29
C PHE A 209 -3.71 9.20 -0.30
N LEU A 210 -3.55 7.90 -0.03
CA LEU A 210 -2.80 7.41 1.12
C LEU A 210 -1.29 7.68 1.04
N TRP A 211 -0.61 7.20 -0.02
CA TRP A 211 0.84 7.37 -0.15
C TRP A 211 1.27 8.82 -0.37
N PRO A 212 0.55 9.62 -1.18
CA PRO A 212 0.83 11.04 -1.29
C PRO A 212 0.78 11.79 0.05
N VAL A 213 -0.24 11.51 0.87
CA VAL A 213 -0.37 12.12 2.21
C VAL A 213 0.77 11.69 3.13
N LEU A 214 1.08 10.39 3.17
CA LEU A 214 2.11 9.83 4.04
C LEU A 214 3.51 10.34 3.70
N PHE A 215 3.88 10.33 2.42
CA PHE A 215 5.23 10.68 1.96
C PHE A 215 5.40 12.15 1.56
N ARG A 216 4.38 12.99 1.80
CA ARG A 216 4.34 14.42 1.43
C ARG A 216 4.59 14.63 -0.07
N CYS A 217 3.92 13.83 -0.89
CA CYS A 217 4.08 13.81 -2.34
C CYS A 217 2.90 14.52 -3.03
N GLY A 218 2.87 15.85 -2.99
CA GLY A 218 1.77 16.64 -3.57
C GLY A 218 1.64 16.57 -5.10
N ASP A 219 2.69 16.15 -5.80
CA ASP A 219 2.74 16.02 -7.26
C ASP A 219 2.54 14.58 -7.78
N GLY A 220 2.41 13.60 -6.88
CA GLY A 220 2.24 12.18 -7.23
C GLY A 220 3.49 11.45 -7.71
N ASP A 221 4.65 12.12 -7.83
CA ASP A 221 5.93 11.47 -8.11
C ASP A 221 6.52 10.84 -6.84
N MET A 222 6.08 9.61 -6.58
CA MET A 222 6.52 8.84 -5.41
C MET A 222 8.02 8.57 -5.42
N LYS A 223 8.68 8.48 -6.57
CA LYS A 223 10.13 8.27 -6.63
C LYS A 223 10.87 9.48 -6.09
N ARG A 224 10.48 10.67 -6.55
CA ARG A 224 11.04 11.95 -6.06
C ARG A 224 10.78 12.13 -4.57
N ALA A 225 9.53 11.94 -4.15
CA ALA A 225 9.15 12.15 -2.76
C ALA A 225 9.80 11.14 -1.80
N VAL A 226 9.76 9.84 -2.09
CA VAL A 226 10.42 8.82 -1.24
C VAL A 226 11.94 9.01 -1.24
N GLY A 227 12.54 9.33 -2.39
CA GLY A 227 13.97 9.58 -2.50
C GLY A 227 14.45 10.74 -1.61
N GLY A 228 13.71 11.86 -1.59
CA GLY A 228 14.05 13.05 -0.80
C GLY A 228 13.57 13.01 0.66
N ASN A 229 12.34 12.54 0.90
CA ASN A 229 11.62 12.80 2.15
C ASN A 229 11.56 11.58 3.09
N ALA A 230 11.72 10.35 2.61
CA ALA A 230 11.37 9.15 3.40
C ALA A 230 12.09 9.06 4.76
N GLY A 231 13.36 9.47 4.83
CA GLY A 231 14.08 9.51 6.10
C GLY A 231 13.55 10.55 7.08
N TRP A 232 13.12 11.71 6.58
CA TRP A 232 12.50 12.76 7.40
C TRP A 232 11.09 12.33 7.84
N VAL A 233 10.25 11.85 6.92
CA VAL A 233 8.91 11.30 7.22
C VAL A 233 9.00 10.22 8.30
N ARG A 234 9.96 9.31 8.20
CA ARG A 234 10.17 8.28 9.23
C ARG A 234 10.49 8.87 10.60
N ARG A 235 11.42 9.81 10.69
CA ARG A 235 11.78 10.45 11.97
C ARG A 235 10.62 11.25 12.55
N GLU A 236 9.94 12.04 11.72
CA GLU A 236 8.76 12.81 12.12
C GLU A 236 7.67 11.87 12.65
N HIS A 237 7.35 10.82 11.90
CA HIS A 237 6.35 9.83 12.30
C HIS A 237 6.70 9.18 13.64
N HIS A 238 7.93 8.68 13.80
CA HIS A 238 8.34 8.05 15.06
C HIS A 238 8.28 9.03 16.24
N ALA A 239 8.73 10.26 16.06
CA ALA A 239 8.65 11.29 17.11
C ALA A 239 7.21 11.62 17.48
N MET A 240 6.33 11.73 16.48
CA MET A 240 4.89 11.93 16.69
C MET A 240 4.29 10.79 17.53
N ILE A 241 4.55 9.52 17.18
CA ILE A 241 4.02 8.38 17.94
C ILE A 241 4.50 8.39 19.39
N ARG A 242 5.80 8.62 19.62
CA ARG A 242 6.37 8.72 20.98
C ARG A 242 5.77 9.86 21.80
N GLY A 243 5.37 10.96 21.15
CA GLY A 243 4.71 12.08 21.82
C GLY A 243 3.22 11.85 22.11
N LEU A 244 2.54 11.02 21.31
CA LEU A 244 1.10 10.75 21.44
C LEU A 244 0.77 9.58 22.37
N VAL A 245 1.70 8.65 22.57
CA VAL A 245 1.43 7.38 23.27
C VAL A 245 2.27 7.29 24.55
N PRO A 246 1.65 7.09 25.72
CA PRO A 246 2.38 6.80 26.95
C PRO A 246 3.26 5.55 26.82
N PRO A 247 4.47 5.50 27.41
CA PRO A 247 5.39 4.37 27.28
C PRO A 247 4.80 3.00 27.61
N GLU A 248 3.89 2.92 28.57
CA GLU A 248 3.19 1.70 28.99
C GLU A 248 2.26 1.12 27.91
N ARG A 249 1.81 1.96 26.95
CA ARG A 249 0.95 1.60 25.82
C ARG A 249 1.72 1.55 24.51
N LEU A 250 3.04 1.79 24.51
CA LEU A 250 3.86 1.82 23.32
C LEU A 250 4.93 0.72 23.34
N LEU A 251 4.93 -0.11 22.30
CA LEU A 251 6.05 -0.98 21.97
C LEU A 251 6.75 -0.47 20.71
N GLU A 252 8.02 -0.12 20.82
CA GLU A 252 8.91 -0.04 19.67
C GLU A 252 9.44 -1.44 19.37
N TRP A 253 9.22 -1.93 18.15
CA TRP A 253 9.51 -3.31 17.78
C TRP A 253 10.16 -3.36 16.40
N ASP A 254 11.34 -3.97 16.27
CA ASP A 254 11.93 -4.27 14.98
C ASP A 254 11.49 -5.66 14.50
N ILE A 255 11.42 -5.86 13.18
CA ILE A 255 11.13 -7.18 12.61
C ILE A 255 12.10 -8.28 13.10
N SER A 256 13.34 -7.93 13.45
CA SER A 256 14.29 -8.88 14.03
C SER A 256 13.98 -9.31 15.46
N ASP A 257 13.13 -8.57 16.18
CA ASP A 257 12.84 -8.83 17.59
C ASP A 257 11.95 -10.06 17.80
N GLY A 258 11.15 -10.42 16.79
CA GLY A 258 10.34 -11.63 16.80
C GLY A 258 9.27 -11.66 17.89
N TRP A 259 9.03 -12.84 18.46
CA TRP A 259 7.89 -13.10 19.35
C TRP A 259 8.02 -12.50 20.74
N GLU A 260 9.17 -12.65 21.40
CA GLU A 260 9.31 -12.42 22.84
C GLU A 260 8.84 -11.03 23.30
N PRO A 261 9.36 -9.91 22.76
CA PRO A 261 8.92 -8.59 23.19
C PRO A 261 7.47 -8.30 22.80
N LEU A 262 7.02 -8.79 21.64
CA LEU A 262 5.64 -8.62 21.18
C LEU A 262 4.66 -9.33 22.12
N CYS A 263 4.88 -10.61 22.40
CA CYS A 263 4.05 -11.42 23.29
C CYS A 263 4.04 -10.87 24.72
N LYS A 264 5.20 -10.48 25.26
CA LYS A 264 5.31 -9.85 26.58
C LYS A 264 4.48 -8.58 26.65
N PHE A 265 4.62 -7.69 25.67
CA PHE A 265 3.87 -6.44 25.62
C PHE A 265 2.37 -6.67 25.49
N LEU A 266 1.95 -7.65 24.67
CA LEU A 266 0.53 -7.96 24.45
C LEU A 266 -0.07 -8.81 25.59
N GLY A 267 0.73 -9.35 26.51
CA GLY A 267 0.27 -10.25 27.58
C GLY A 267 -0.18 -11.62 27.06
N LYS A 268 0.50 -12.13 26.03
CA LYS A 268 0.20 -13.41 25.38
C LYS A 268 1.36 -14.40 25.57
N PRO A 269 1.10 -15.71 25.59
CA PRO A 269 2.17 -16.71 25.55
C PRO A 269 2.95 -16.63 24.23
N VAL A 270 4.23 -16.97 24.27
CA VAL A 270 5.06 -17.11 23.06
C VAL A 270 4.65 -18.40 22.35
N PRO A 271 4.24 -18.36 21.06
CA PRO A 271 3.94 -19.56 20.30
C PRO A 271 5.17 -20.42 20.02
N ASP A 272 5.00 -21.74 19.97
CA ASP A 272 6.04 -22.69 19.56
C ASP A 272 6.11 -22.84 18.03
N VAL A 273 6.22 -21.70 17.33
CA VAL A 273 6.40 -21.63 15.87
C VAL A 273 7.37 -20.49 15.52
N PRO A 274 8.12 -20.58 14.41
CA PRO A 274 8.95 -19.47 13.96
C PRO A 274 8.13 -18.19 13.73
N PHE A 275 8.74 -17.03 13.97
CA PHE A 275 8.07 -15.75 13.71
C PHE A 275 7.76 -15.62 12.21
N PRO A 276 6.56 -15.16 11.81
CA PRO A 276 6.18 -15.08 10.41
C PRO A 276 7.10 -14.14 9.61
N HIS A 277 7.61 -14.63 8.47
CA HIS A 277 8.37 -13.84 7.51
C HIS A 277 7.61 -13.72 6.19
N ALA A 278 6.60 -12.84 6.18
CA ALA A 278 5.76 -12.57 5.02
C ALA A 278 6.27 -11.35 4.23
N ASN A 279 5.80 -11.21 2.98
CA ASN A 279 6.00 -10.01 2.17
C ASN A 279 7.45 -9.62 1.86
N ALA A 280 8.34 -10.60 1.70
CA ALA A 280 9.65 -10.33 1.14
C ALA A 280 9.50 -9.64 -0.25
N ALA A 281 10.30 -8.60 -0.50
CA ALA A 281 10.23 -7.87 -1.77
C ALA A 281 10.52 -8.79 -2.98
N THR A 282 11.33 -9.83 -2.76
CA THR A 282 11.53 -10.95 -3.68
C THR A 282 10.62 -12.11 -3.25
N GLY A 283 9.66 -12.50 -4.08
CA GLY A 283 8.67 -13.55 -3.76
C GLY A 283 7.34 -12.95 -3.33
N GLY A 284 7.08 -12.88 -2.02
CA GLY A 284 5.75 -12.58 -1.46
C GLY A 284 5.06 -11.31 -1.99
N TRP A 285 5.78 -10.18 -2.12
CA TRP A 285 5.19 -8.99 -2.74
C TRP A 285 4.92 -9.18 -4.23
N LYS A 286 5.88 -9.77 -4.95
CA LYS A 286 5.82 -9.96 -6.40
C LYS A 286 4.66 -10.89 -6.79
N GLU A 287 4.45 -11.96 -6.04
CA GLU A 287 3.35 -12.90 -6.26
C GLU A 287 1.98 -12.25 -6.05
N ARG A 288 1.81 -11.50 -4.96
CA ARG A 288 0.58 -10.74 -4.70
C ARG A 288 0.34 -9.67 -5.76
N GLU A 289 1.37 -8.94 -6.14
CA GLU A 289 1.31 -7.94 -7.21
C GLU A 289 0.94 -8.58 -8.57
N GLU A 290 1.52 -9.73 -8.91
CA GLU A 290 1.19 -10.49 -10.11
C GLU A 290 -0.26 -11.00 -10.09
N GLN A 291 -0.78 -11.40 -8.92
CA GLN A 291 -2.17 -11.78 -8.76
C GLN A 291 -3.12 -10.60 -9.01
N CYS A 292 -2.83 -9.43 -8.42
CA CYS A 292 -3.59 -8.20 -8.66
C CYS A 292 -3.53 -7.78 -10.13
N ASN A 293 -2.32 -7.72 -10.68
CA ASN A 293 -2.11 -7.37 -12.08
C ASN A 293 -2.88 -8.33 -12.99
N ARG A 294 -2.85 -9.64 -12.75
CA ARG A 294 -3.60 -10.60 -13.56
C ARG A 294 -5.11 -10.38 -13.45
N ARG A 295 -5.66 -10.18 -12.24
CA ARG A 295 -7.09 -9.89 -12.04
C ARG A 295 -7.52 -8.66 -12.84
N TRP A 296 -6.80 -7.55 -12.67
CA TRP A 296 -7.18 -6.26 -13.24
C TRP A 296 -6.83 -6.10 -14.71
N VAL A 297 -5.69 -6.62 -15.18
CA VAL A 297 -5.33 -6.59 -16.61
C VAL A 297 -6.29 -7.46 -17.41
N ASN A 298 -6.70 -8.62 -16.89
CA ASN A 298 -7.73 -9.44 -17.55
C ASN A 298 -9.08 -8.71 -17.60
N GLY A 299 -9.51 -8.08 -16.50
CA GLY A 299 -10.72 -7.26 -16.47
C GLY A 299 -10.67 -6.09 -17.45
N ALA A 300 -9.56 -5.34 -17.44
CA ALA A 300 -9.31 -4.22 -18.35
C ALA A 300 -9.34 -4.64 -19.83
N PHE A 301 -8.75 -5.80 -20.16
CA PHE A 301 -8.76 -6.33 -21.52
C PHE A 301 -10.18 -6.70 -21.98
N LEU A 302 -10.96 -7.36 -21.13
CA LEU A 302 -12.36 -7.69 -21.42
C LEU A 302 -13.21 -6.42 -21.60
N ASN A 303 -13.05 -5.43 -20.72
CA ASN A 303 -13.77 -4.15 -20.81
C ASN A 303 -13.40 -3.38 -22.09
N LEU A 304 -12.14 -3.42 -22.50
CA LEU A 304 -11.69 -2.82 -23.76
C LEU A 304 -12.34 -3.49 -24.97
N ILE A 305 -12.40 -4.84 -25.00
CA ILE A 305 -13.09 -5.58 -26.06
C ILE A 305 -14.57 -5.20 -26.12
N VAL A 306 -15.26 -5.21 -24.98
CA VAL A 306 -16.68 -4.82 -24.90
C VAL A 306 -16.88 -3.38 -25.39
N GLY A 307 -16.02 -2.45 -24.98
CA GLY A 307 -16.07 -1.06 -25.43
C GLY A 307 -15.91 -0.93 -26.95
N ILE A 308 -14.94 -1.65 -27.55
CA ILE A 308 -14.76 -1.69 -29.00
C ILE A 308 -15.98 -2.28 -29.70
N LEU A 309 -16.52 -3.41 -29.21
CA LEU A 309 -17.70 -4.05 -29.78
C LEU A 309 -18.94 -3.16 -29.72
N LEU A 310 -19.14 -2.40 -28.65
CA LEU A 310 -20.24 -1.44 -28.53
C LEU A 310 -20.08 -0.25 -29.50
N MET A 311 -18.84 0.23 -29.70
CA MET A 311 -18.58 1.30 -30.68
C MET A 311 -18.76 0.82 -32.12
N VAL A 312 -18.34 -0.41 -32.44
CA VAL A 312 -18.48 -0.98 -33.80
C VAL A 312 -19.92 -1.44 -34.06
N GLY A 313 -20.57 -2.06 -33.09
CA GLY A 313 -21.94 -2.55 -33.19
C GLY A 313 -23.01 -1.45 -33.12
N GLY A 314 -22.69 -0.29 -32.52
CA GLY A 314 -23.57 0.89 -32.56
C GLY A 314 -23.55 1.64 -33.90
N TRP A 315 -22.76 1.19 -34.87
CA TRP A 315 -22.63 1.78 -36.22
C TRP A 315 -23.23 0.88 -37.32
N CYS A 316 -23.85 -0.24 -36.95
CA CYS A 316 -24.62 -1.14 -37.83
C CYS A 316 -26.10 -1.05 -37.49
#